data_AF-A0AAV7H5M9-F1
#
_entry.id   AF-A0AAV7H5M9-F1
#
_cell.length_a   1.000
_cell.length_b   1.000
_cell.length_c   1.000
_cell.angle_alpha   90.00
_cell.angle_beta   90.00
_cell.angle_gamma   90.00
#
_symmetry.space_group_name_H-M   'P 1'
#
loop_
_entity.id
_entity.type
_entity.pdbx_description
1 polymer ?
#
loop_
_entity_poly.entity_id
_entity_poly.type
_entity_poly.pdbx_seq_one_letter_code
_entity_poly.pdbx_strand_id
1 'polypeptide(L)'
;MHGIGKLKSLQGLDGFYVMNEIGYKIGELEHMNDLRQLRIKLLENVKDAEEACSAKIYQKRNLMDLSLEWNDIYISNWGPMVEHPSIPETLLNICDPYLDEKVLDNLQPHNSLKQLRIYSFMGARSAIWMNNMNSISNLECIRLEGCLEWQTLPPFGQLPFLKYLLPRDMPKAKLLDNKFHGNGKGCLFPSLKVN
;
A
#
# COMPACT_ATOMS: atom_id res chain seq x y z
N MET A 1 19.16 -8.87 8.41
CA MET A 1 20.01 -7.90 9.13
C MET A 1 19.30 -7.51 10.41
N HIS A 2 19.80 -7.91 11.59
CA HIS A 2 19.20 -7.50 12.86
C HIS A 2 19.64 -6.08 13.24
N GLY A 3 18.76 -5.32 13.90
CA GLY A 3 19.09 -4.02 14.49
C GLY A 3 19.01 -2.83 13.52
N ILE A 4 18.32 -2.97 12.38
CA ILE A 4 18.08 -1.86 11.45
C ILE A 4 17.37 -0.67 12.12
N GLY A 5 16.51 -0.93 13.12
CA GLY A 5 15.84 0.11 13.91
C GLY A 5 16.79 1.02 14.71
N LYS A 6 18.06 0.64 14.86
CA LYS A 6 19.10 1.47 15.50
C LYS A 6 19.67 2.53 14.55
N LEU A 7 19.49 2.37 13.24
CA LEU A 7 20.00 3.29 12.21
C LEU A 7 19.06 4.49 12.04
N LYS A 8 18.92 5.31 13.09
CA LYS A 8 17.93 6.40 13.15
C LYS A 8 18.09 7.48 12.07
N SER A 9 19.31 7.67 11.55
CA SER A 9 19.63 8.63 10.49
C SER A 9 19.60 8.03 9.08
N LEU A 10 19.16 6.78 8.93
CA LEU A 10 19.02 6.14 7.62
C LEU A 10 17.91 6.86 6.82
N GLN A 11 18.24 7.28 5.60
CA GLN A 11 17.29 8.00 4.73
C GLN A 11 16.59 7.10 3.72
N GLY A 12 17.16 5.94 3.39
CA GLY A 12 16.58 5.01 2.42
C GLY A 12 16.68 3.58 2.93
N LEU A 13 15.55 2.87 2.89
CA LEU A 13 15.48 1.44 3.22
C LEU A 13 14.69 0.72 2.12
N ASP A 14 15.42 0.16 1.14
CA ASP A 14 14.85 -0.47 -0.06
C ASP A 14 14.41 -1.93 0.14
N GLY A 15 14.29 -2.39 1.38
CA GLY A 15 13.86 -3.75 1.67
C GLY A 15 13.92 -4.08 3.14
N PHE A 16 12.86 -3.76 3.87
CA PHE A 16 12.59 -4.29 5.20
C PHE A 16 11.68 -5.51 5.07
N TYR A 17 12.21 -6.69 5.36
CA TYR A 17 11.47 -7.96 5.30
C TYR A 17 10.85 -8.25 6.66
N VAL A 18 9.52 -8.23 6.74
CA VAL A 18 8.81 -8.58 7.96
C VAL A 18 8.85 -10.09 8.16
N MET A 19 9.36 -10.52 9.29
CA MET A 19 9.40 -11.94 9.69
C MET A 19 9.02 -12.07 11.15
N ASN A 20 8.49 -13.24 11.54
CA ASN A 20 8.15 -13.56 12.92
C ASN A 20 9.40 -13.92 13.75
N GLU A 21 10.42 -13.07 13.67
CA GLU A 21 11.72 -13.21 14.32
C GLU A 21 12.12 -11.88 14.98
N ILE A 22 12.86 -11.96 16.09
CA ILE A 22 13.32 -10.77 16.82
C ILE A 22 14.20 -9.91 15.89
N GLY A 23 13.91 -8.60 15.83
CA GLY A 23 14.64 -7.67 14.98
C GLY A 23 14.20 -7.64 13.51
N TYR A 24 13.15 -8.38 13.15
CA TYR A 24 12.50 -8.33 11.84
C TYR A 24 11.01 -7.96 11.91
N LYS A 25 10.49 -7.74 13.12
CA LYS A 25 9.14 -7.21 13.31
C LYS A 25 9.06 -5.78 12.82
N ILE A 26 7.92 -5.41 12.25
CA ILE A 26 7.72 -4.08 11.65
C ILE A 26 7.88 -2.93 12.67
N GLY A 27 7.73 -3.22 13.97
CA GLY A 27 8.02 -2.28 15.07
C GLY A 27 9.46 -1.79 15.13
N GLU A 28 10.43 -2.45 14.50
CA GLU A 28 11.80 -1.93 14.36
C GLU A 28 11.84 -0.58 13.63
N LEU A 29 10.81 -0.27 12.83
CA LEU A 29 10.70 0.99 12.10
C LEU A 29 10.24 2.16 12.99
N GLU A 30 9.79 1.93 14.23
CA GLU A 30 9.13 2.92 15.09
C GLU A 30 9.90 4.25 15.17
N HIS A 31 11.22 4.19 15.37
CA HIS A 31 12.05 5.37 15.61
C HIS A 31 12.87 5.83 14.40
N MET A 32 12.62 5.28 13.20
CA MET A 32 13.35 5.60 11.97
C MET A 32 12.72 6.81 11.26
N ASN A 33 12.76 7.98 11.89
CA ASN A 33 12.03 9.18 11.44
C ASN A 33 12.73 9.99 10.33
N ASP A 34 14.01 9.73 10.07
CA ASP A 34 14.78 10.39 8.99
C ASP A 34 14.59 9.71 7.62
N LEU A 35 13.81 8.62 7.56
CA LEU A 35 13.51 7.91 6.33
C LEU A 35 12.78 8.82 5.33
N ARG A 36 13.31 8.84 4.10
CA ARG A 36 12.76 9.48 2.91
C ARG A 36 12.18 8.46 1.94
N GLN A 37 12.74 7.25 1.94
CA GLN A 37 12.27 6.11 1.16
C GLN A 37 12.20 4.86 2.03
N LEU A 38 11.08 4.12 1.93
CA LEU A 38 10.85 2.89 2.69
C LEU A 38 10.12 1.87 1.83
N ARG A 39 10.68 0.68 1.72
CA ARG A 39 10.05 -0.49 1.10
C ARG A 39 9.93 -1.59 2.13
N ILE A 40 8.70 -1.96 2.45
CA ILE A 40 8.35 -3.02 3.41
C ILE A 40 7.82 -4.21 2.62
N LYS A 41 8.39 -5.38 2.88
CA LYS A 41 8.08 -6.64 2.21
C LYS A 41 7.57 -7.67 3.21
N LEU A 42 6.83 -8.64 2.67
CA LEU A 42 6.27 -9.76 3.41
C LEU A 42 5.27 -9.30 4.49
N LEU A 43 4.43 -8.31 4.14
CA LEU A 43 3.47 -7.72 5.07
C LEU A 43 2.40 -8.70 5.56
N GLU A 44 2.19 -9.83 4.87
CA GLU A 44 1.36 -10.95 5.34
C GLU A 44 1.86 -11.57 6.65
N ASN A 45 3.12 -11.34 7.04
CA ASN A 45 3.68 -11.82 8.30
C ASN A 45 3.37 -10.91 9.50
N VAL A 46 2.71 -9.77 9.29
CA VAL A 46 2.29 -8.89 10.41
C VAL A 46 1.16 -9.56 11.17
N LYS A 47 1.33 -9.75 12.48
CA LYS A 47 0.41 -10.55 13.31
C LYS A 47 -0.97 -9.91 13.48
N ASP A 48 -1.01 -8.60 13.66
CA ASP A 48 -2.23 -7.86 13.96
C ASP A 48 -2.09 -6.36 13.65
N ALA A 49 -3.20 -5.64 13.80
CA ALA A 49 -3.28 -4.19 13.63
C ALA A 49 -2.35 -3.40 14.57
N GLU A 50 -2.12 -3.91 15.79
CA GLU A 50 -1.28 -3.25 16.79
C GLU A 50 0.20 -3.31 16.37
N GLU A 51 0.65 -4.48 15.91
CA GLU A 51 1.99 -4.62 15.33
C GLU A 51 2.18 -3.68 14.13
N ALA A 52 1.22 -3.62 13.19
CA ALA A 52 1.28 -2.67 12.07
C ALA A 52 1.41 -1.20 12.56
N CYS A 53 0.62 -0.82 13.56
CA CYS A 53 0.61 0.53 14.12
C CYS A 53 1.94 0.91 14.82
N SER A 54 2.67 -0.08 15.35
CA SER A 54 3.98 0.14 15.98
C SER A 54 5.03 0.70 15.01
N ALA A 55 4.86 0.49 13.70
CA ALA A 55 5.75 1.04 12.68
C ALA A 55 5.71 2.57 12.59
N LYS A 56 4.68 3.24 13.14
CA LYS A 56 4.52 4.71 13.18
C LYS A 56 4.81 5.41 11.85
N ILE A 57 4.32 4.86 10.73
CA ILE A 57 4.58 5.41 9.38
C ILE A 57 4.12 6.88 9.29
N TYR A 58 2.98 7.22 9.90
CA TYR A 58 2.45 8.58 9.94
C TYR A 58 3.37 9.61 10.64
N GLN A 59 4.32 9.18 11.48
CA GLN A 59 5.27 10.07 12.16
C GLN A 59 6.50 10.38 11.30
N LYS A 60 6.73 9.63 10.23
CA LYS A 60 7.89 9.79 9.33
C LYS A 60 7.66 10.94 8.36
N ARG A 61 7.77 12.17 8.87
CA ARG A 61 7.46 13.41 8.11
C ARG A 61 8.33 13.61 6.87
N ASN A 62 9.51 13.00 6.82
CA ASN A 62 10.42 13.09 5.68
C ASN A 62 10.15 12.03 4.61
N LEU A 63 9.26 11.07 4.86
CA LEU A 63 8.98 9.94 3.98
C LEU A 63 8.22 10.42 2.73
N MET A 64 8.87 10.29 1.58
CA MET A 64 8.32 10.71 0.28
C MET A 64 8.02 9.53 -0.64
N ASP A 65 8.65 8.38 -0.42
CA ASP A 65 8.46 7.16 -1.20
C ASP A 65 8.21 5.95 -0.29
N LEU A 66 7.04 5.32 -0.45
CA LEU A 66 6.61 4.16 0.33
C LEU A 66 6.17 3.03 -0.60
N SER A 67 6.75 1.85 -0.39
CA SER A 67 6.34 0.59 -1.00
C SER A 67 5.86 -0.38 0.08
N LEU A 68 4.65 -0.89 -0.07
CA LEU A 68 4.03 -1.90 0.78
C LEU A 68 3.81 -3.16 -0.04
N GLU A 69 4.54 -4.22 0.28
CA GLU A 69 4.59 -5.45 -0.50
C GLU A 69 4.16 -6.64 0.37
N TRP A 70 3.04 -7.24 0.01
CA TRP A 70 2.64 -8.57 0.46
C TRP A 70 3.30 -9.62 -0.43
N ASN A 71 3.39 -10.85 0.06
CA ASN A 71 3.95 -11.95 -0.71
C ASN A 71 3.11 -12.24 -1.95
N ASP A 72 3.80 -12.33 -3.09
CA ASP A 72 3.18 -12.75 -4.33
C ASP A 72 3.08 -14.27 -4.37
N ILE A 73 2.02 -14.78 -3.76
CA ILE A 73 1.72 -16.22 -3.71
C ILE A 73 1.38 -16.76 -5.12
N TYR A 74 1.03 -15.87 -6.08
CA TYR A 74 0.69 -16.25 -7.44
C TYR A 74 1.94 -16.50 -8.30
N ILE A 75 3.00 -15.69 -8.13
CA ILE A 75 4.27 -15.91 -8.85
C ILE A 75 5.02 -17.14 -8.32
N SER A 76 4.94 -17.41 -7.02
CA SER A 76 5.71 -18.50 -6.40
C SER A 76 5.14 -19.91 -6.67
N ASN A 77 3.84 -20.04 -7.00
CA ASN A 77 3.18 -21.35 -7.14
C ASN A 77 2.52 -21.62 -8.50
N TRP A 78 2.35 -20.64 -9.39
CA TRP A 78 1.63 -20.84 -10.65
C TRP A 78 2.50 -20.50 -11.87
N GLY A 79 2.51 -21.40 -12.87
CA GLY A 79 3.07 -21.16 -14.20
C GLY A 79 2.29 -20.07 -14.97
N PRO A 80 2.42 -19.96 -16.31
CA PRO A 80 1.83 -18.85 -17.04
C PRO A 80 0.30 -18.80 -16.90
N MET A 81 -0.18 -17.65 -16.42
CA MET A 81 -1.51 -17.05 -16.56
C MET A 81 -2.72 -18.01 -16.58
N VAL A 82 -3.36 -18.20 -15.43
CA VAL A 82 -4.74 -18.72 -15.35
C VAL A 82 -5.73 -17.60 -15.66
N GLU A 83 -6.71 -17.89 -16.52
CA GLU A 83 -7.67 -16.93 -17.08
C GLU A 83 -8.70 -16.35 -16.09
N HIS A 84 -8.64 -16.66 -14.79
CA HIS A 84 -9.51 -16.03 -13.79
C HIS A 84 -8.84 -16.02 -12.40
N PRO A 85 -8.25 -14.88 -11.96
CA PRO A 85 -7.51 -14.81 -10.70
C PRO A 85 -8.50 -14.53 -9.57
N SER A 86 -9.18 -15.57 -9.09
CA SER A 86 -9.72 -15.57 -7.73
C SER A 86 -8.75 -16.38 -6.89
N ILE A 87 -8.52 -15.99 -5.63
CA ILE A 87 -7.67 -16.79 -4.72
C ILE A 87 -8.22 -18.22 -4.68
N PRO A 88 -7.45 -19.26 -5.08
CA PRO A 88 -7.86 -20.65 -4.90
C PRO A 88 -8.22 -20.90 -3.43
N GLU A 89 -9.29 -21.65 -3.19
CA GLU A 89 -9.77 -21.95 -1.83
C GLU A 89 -8.69 -22.60 -0.93
N THR A 90 -7.70 -23.25 -1.55
CA THR A 90 -6.53 -23.83 -0.88
C THR A 90 -5.54 -22.78 -0.34
N LEU A 91 -5.47 -21.59 -0.95
CA LEU A 91 -4.61 -20.49 -0.51
C LEU A 91 -5.28 -19.56 0.51
N LEU A 92 -6.61 -19.64 0.69
CA LEU A 92 -7.31 -18.96 1.79
C LEU A 92 -6.83 -19.39 3.18
N ASN A 93 -6.26 -20.60 3.31
CA ASN A 93 -5.65 -21.04 4.56
C ASN A 93 -4.27 -20.42 4.83
N ILE A 94 -3.70 -19.71 3.85
CA ILE A 94 -2.38 -19.07 3.92
C ILE A 94 -2.52 -17.53 4.01
N CYS A 95 -3.58 -16.97 3.44
CA CYS A 95 -3.86 -15.53 3.45
C CYS A 95 -5.01 -15.17 4.37
N ASP A 96 -4.85 -14.13 5.20
CA ASP A 96 -5.96 -13.50 5.93
C ASP A 96 -6.26 -12.11 5.32
N PRO A 97 -7.18 -12.03 4.32
CA PRO A 97 -7.49 -10.78 3.66
C PRO A 97 -8.11 -9.74 4.61
N TYR A 98 -8.78 -10.19 5.68
CA TYR A 98 -9.36 -9.29 6.67
C TYR A 98 -8.29 -8.69 7.59
N LEU A 99 -7.28 -9.48 7.94
CA LEU A 99 -6.08 -8.97 8.62
C LEU A 99 -5.31 -8.00 7.73
N ASP A 100 -5.10 -8.32 6.46
CA ASP A 100 -4.38 -7.44 5.54
C ASP A 100 -5.04 -6.06 5.43
N GLU A 101 -6.36 -6.00 5.36
CA GLU A 101 -7.11 -4.74 5.41
C GLU A 101 -6.83 -3.94 6.69
N LYS A 102 -6.79 -4.61 7.85
CA LYS A 102 -6.44 -3.98 9.14
C LYS A 102 -4.99 -3.53 9.17
N VAL A 103 -4.07 -4.31 8.62
CA VAL A 103 -2.65 -3.95 8.53
C VAL A 103 -2.52 -2.69 7.67
N LEU A 104 -3.12 -2.68 6.48
CA LEU A 104 -3.08 -1.53 5.58
C LEU A 104 -3.71 -0.28 6.23
N ASP A 105 -4.82 -0.41 6.96
CA ASP A 105 -5.44 0.70 7.71
C ASP A 105 -4.47 1.34 8.72
N ASN A 106 -3.58 0.55 9.33
CA ASN A 106 -2.65 1.01 10.36
C ASN A 106 -1.28 1.46 9.81
N LEU A 107 -1.07 1.34 8.49
CA LEU A 107 0.13 1.83 7.79
C LEU A 107 -0.11 3.19 7.12
N GLN A 108 -0.95 4.04 7.72
CA GLN A 108 -1.20 5.38 7.23
C GLN A 108 0.11 6.18 7.09
N PRO A 109 0.41 6.75 5.90
CA PRO A 109 1.55 7.62 5.72
C PRO A 109 1.30 9.04 6.22
N HIS A 110 2.39 9.77 6.45
CA HIS A 110 2.32 11.23 6.61
C HIS A 110 1.96 11.87 5.25
N ASN A 111 1.31 13.04 5.28
CA ASN A 111 0.89 13.73 4.06
C ASN A 111 2.06 14.25 3.19
N SER A 112 3.32 14.06 3.59
CA SER A 112 4.50 14.38 2.79
C SER A 112 4.78 13.35 1.70
N LEU A 113 4.07 12.22 1.72
CA LEU A 113 4.25 11.15 0.76
C LEU A 113 3.91 11.60 -0.67
N LYS A 114 4.81 11.30 -1.60
CA LYS A 114 4.68 11.60 -3.04
C LYS A 114 4.49 10.35 -3.88
N GLN A 115 5.09 9.24 -3.48
CA GLN A 115 5.07 7.98 -4.22
C GLN A 115 4.52 6.89 -3.31
N LEU A 116 3.43 6.26 -3.73
CA LEU A 116 2.84 5.10 -3.06
C LEU A 116 2.84 3.92 -4.01
N ARG A 117 3.39 2.79 -3.54
CA ARG A 117 3.30 1.51 -4.25
C ARG A 117 2.72 0.46 -3.32
N ILE A 118 1.72 -0.27 -3.80
CA ILE A 118 1.12 -1.39 -3.08
C ILE A 118 1.11 -2.58 -4.02
N TYR A 119 1.67 -3.68 -3.55
CA TYR A 119 1.82 -4.91 -4.33
C TYR A 119 1.17 -6.07 -3.61
N SER A 120 0.47 -6.89 -4.38
CA SER A 120 -0.08 -8.18 -3.96
C SER A 120 -0.95 -8.09 -2.71
N PHE A 121 -1.65 -6.97 -2.52
CA PHE A 121 -2.59 -6.79 -1.41
C PHE A 121 -3.81 -7.70 -1.59
N MET A 122 -4.09 -8.55 -0.58
CA MET A 122 -5.15 -9.56 -0.67
C MET A 122 -6.51 -9.06 -0.16
N GLY A 123 -6.57 -7.88 0.45
CA GLY A 123 -7.83 -7.29 0.93
C GLY A 123 -8.74 -6.80 -0.20
N ALA A 124 -10.04 -6.76 0.07
CA ALA A 124 -11.04 -6.37 -0.92
C ALA A 124 -11.31 -4.86 -0.91
N ARG A 125 -11.17 -4.20 0.25
CA ARG A 125 -11.44 -2.76 0.40
C ARG A 125 -10.16 -1.93 0.47
N SER A 126 -10.32 -0.66 0.08
CA SER A 126 -9.31 0.36 0.32
C SER A 126 -9.13 0.69 1.80
N ALA A 127 -7.92 1.10 2.17
CA ALA A 127 -7.64 1.59 3.51
C ALA A 127 -8.47 2.84 3.84
N ILE A 128 -8.86 3.00 5.11
CA ILE A 128 -9.66 4.14 5.58
C ILE A 128 -8.96 5.47 5.25
N TRP A 129 -7.65 5.54 5.46
CA TRP A 129 -6.86 6.76 5.22
C TRP A 129 -6.75 7.14 3.75
N MET A 130 -6.94 6.21 2.79
CA MET A 130 -6.93 6.53 1.37
C MET A 130 -8.20 7.28 0.92
N ASN A 131 -9.28 7.18 1.70
CA ASN A 131 -10.51 7.90 1.45
C ASN A 131 -10.50 9.31 2.08
N ASN A 132 -9.45 9.66 2.83
CA ASN A 132 -9.26 10.98 3.40
C ASN A 132 -8.27 11.80 2.56
N MET A 133 -8.77 12.79 1.81
CA MET A 133 -7.94 13.64 0.95
C MET A 133 -6.80 14.34 1.68
N ASN A 134 -6.94 14.68 2.97
CA ASN A 134 -5.87 15.33 3.74
C ASN A 134 -4.66 14.43 3.97
N SER A 135 -4.86 13.11 3.99
CA SER A 135 -3.79 12.12 4.22
C SER A 135 -2.95 11.88 2.98
N ILE A 136 -3.50 12.10 1.78
CA ILE A 136 -2.91 11.67 0.50
C ILE A 136 -2.81 12.78 -0.54
N SER A 137 -3.08 14.04 -0.17
CA SER A 137 -3.17 15.17 -1.10
C SER A 137 -1.91 15.43 -1.92
N ASN A 138 -0.73 15.12 -1.38
CA ASN A 138 0.57 15.34 -2.04
C ASN A 138 1.06 14.17 -2.91
N LEU A 139 0.26 13.11 -3.05
CA LEU A 139 0.63 11.98 -3.91
C LEU A 139 0.74 12.42 -5.37
N GLU A 140 1.90 12.12 -5.97
CA GLU A 140 2.21 12.36 -7.37
C GLU A 140 2.15 11.07 -8.20
N CYS A 141 2.41 9.92 -7.58
CA CYS A 141 2.35 8.61 -8.23
C CYS A 141 1.75 7.57 -7.31
N ILE A 142 0.80 6.80 -7.85
CA ILE A 142 0.22 5.63 -7.20
C ILE A 142 0.42 4.44 -8.15
N ARG A 143 1.05 3.39 -7.65
CA ARG A 143 1.17 2.10 -8.35
C ARG A 143 0.50 1.02 -7.53
N LEU A 144 -0.40 0.28 -8.16
CA LEU A 144 -1.11 -0.84 -7.57
C LEU A 144 -0.93 -2.03 -8.50
N GLU A 145 -0.37 -3.13 -8.03
CA GLU A 145 0.00 -4.25 -8.90
C GLU A 145 -0.26 -5.58 -8.19
N GLY A 146 -0.94 -6.52 -8.85
CA GLY A 146 -1.25 -7.84 -8.29
C GLY A 146 -2.31 -7.84 -7.16
N CYS A 147 -3.06 -6.75 -6.99
CA CYS A 147 -4.11 -6.66 -5.97
C CYS A 147 -5.43 -7.26 -6.47
N LEU A 148 -5.50 -8.59 -6.52
CA LEU A 148 -6.53 -9.33 -7.26
C LEU A 148 -7.95 -9.18 -6.70
N GLU A 149 -8.06 -9.12 -5.37
CA GLU A 149 -9.35 -9.08 -4.67
C GLU A 149 -9.86 -7.64 -4.46
N TRP A 150 -9.03 -6.64 -4.70
CA TRP A 150 -9.37 -5.24 -4.45
C TRP A 150 -10.52 -4.81 -5.35
N GLN A 151 -11.67 -4.48 -4.75
CA GLN A 151 -12.92 -4.25 -5.48
C GLN A 151 -13.16 -2.80 -5.84
N THR A 152 -12.83 -1.87 -4.94
CA THR A 152 -13.19 -0.45 -5.10
C THR A 152 -12.00 0.45 -4.78
N LEU A 153 -11.52 1.16 -5.78
CA LEU A 153 -10.44 2.14 -5.61
C LEU A 153 -10.98 3.44 -5.01
N PRO A 154 -10.20 4.14 -4.16
CA PRO A 154 -10.51 5.49 -3.68
C PRO A 154 -10.65 6.47 -4.84
N PRO A 155 -11.22 7.67 -4.61
CA PRO A 155 -11.40 8.69 -5.64
C PRO A 155 -10.08 9.40 -5.99
N PHE A 156 -9.06 8.65 -6.43
CA PHE A 156 -7.73 9.16 -6.77
C PHE A 156 -7.74 10.24 -7.86
N GLY A 157 -8.78 10.28 -8.69
CA GLY A 157 -8.98 11.36 -9.68
C GLY A 157 -9.18 12.76 -9.09
N GLN A 158 -9.44 12.87 -7.79
CA GLN A 158 -9.56 14.15 -7.09
C GLN A 158 -8.22 14.66 -6.54
N LEU A 159 -7.14 13.87 -6.64
CA LEU A 159 -5.85 14.25 -6.11
C LEU A 159 -5.20 15.34 -7.00
N PRO A 160 -4.86 16.51 -6.44
CA PRO A 160 -4.44 17.67 -7.23
C PRO A 160 -3.07 17.48 -7.89
N PHE A 161 -2.17 16.72 -7.26
CA PHE A 161 -0.80 16.53 -7.72
C PHE A 161 -0.55 15.19 -8.41
N LEU A 162 -1.57 14.33 -8.53
CA LEU A 162 -1.42 12.99 -9.08
C LEU A 162 -1.11 13.05 -10.58
N LYS A 163 0.08 12.60 -10.95
CA LYS A 163 0.60 12.56 -12.33
C LYS A 163 0.50 11.18 -12.94
N TYR A 164 0.59 10.13 -12.11
CA TYR A 164 0.59 8.74 -12.55
C TYR A 164 -0.30 7.89 -11.64
N LEU A 165 -1.26 7.20 -12.23
CA LEU A 165 -2.02 6.12 -11.61
C LEU A 165 -1.77 4.87 -12.44
N LEU A 166 -1.14 3.86 -11.86
CA LEU A 166 -0.67 2.67 -12.56
C LEU A 166 -1.25 1.39 -11.94
N PRO A 167 -2.54 1.07 -12.18
CA PRO A 167 -3.13 -0.22 -11.82
C PRO A 167 -2.68 -1.30 -12.80
N ARG A 168 -2.24 -2.46 -12.31
CA ARG A 168 -1.91 -3.64 -13.11
C ARG A 168 -2.37 -4.90 -12.37
N ASP A 169 -2.89 -5.89 -13.10
CA ASP A 169 -3.33 -7.16 -12.53
C ASP A 169 -4.31 -6.96 -11.35
N MET A 170 -5.37 -6.18 -11.61
CA MET A 170 -6.44 -5.89 -10.64
C MET A 170 -7.82 -6.22 -11.24
N PRO A 171 -8.12 -7.50 -11.52
CA PRO A 171 -9.32 -7.93 -12.26
C PRO A 171 -10.65 -7.53 -11.62
N LYS A 172 -10.71 -7.39 -10.29
CA LYS A 172 -11.94 -7.03 -9.56
C LYS A 172 -12.07 -5.53 -9.28
N ALA A 173 -11.02 -4.75 -9.55
CA ALA A 173 -10.99 -3.34 -9.21
C ALA A 173 -11.89 -2.53 -10.13
N LYS A 174 -12.93 -1.97 -9.53
CA LYS A 174 -13.75 -0.93 -10.11
C LYS A 174 -13.22 0.40 -9.59
N LEU A 175 -12.93 1.33 -10.49
CA LEU A 175 -12.82 2.72 -10.10
C LEU A 175 -14.19 3.16 -9.54
N LEU A 176 -14.19 3.91 -8.45
CA LEU A 176 -15.38 4.62 -8.00
C LEU A 176 -15.77 5.65 -9.06
N ASP A 177 -16.55 5.22 -10.05
CA ASP A 177 -17.20 6.10 -11.03
C ASP A 177 -18.37 6.90 -10.43
N ASN A 178 -18.67 6.70 -9.15
CA ASN A 178 -19.85 7.27 -8.53
C ASN A 178 -19.57 8.63 -7.86
N LYS A 179 -19.60 9.69 -8.69
CA LYS A 179 -20.38 10.93 -8.48
C LYS A 179 -20.35 11.85 -9.72
N PHE A 180 -20.69 11.32 -10.90
CA PHE A 180 -20.99 12.16 -12.08
C PHE A 180 -22.46 12.58 -12.15
N HIS A 181 -23.07 13.00 -11.05
CA HIS A 181 -24.31 13.76 -11.12
C HIS A 181 -24.36 14.77 -9.96
N GLY A 182 -24.37 16.05 -10.32
CA GLY A 182 -24.83 17.13 -9.44
C GLY A 182 -23.74 18.06 -8.90
N ASN A 183 -23.46 19.10 -9.70
CA ASN A 183 -22.88 20.40 -9.32
C ASN A 183 -21.37 20.49 -9.04
N GLY A 184 -20.61 20.91 -10.06
CA GLY A 184 -19.42 21.74 -9.86
C GLY A 184 -18.12 21.24 -10.51
N LYS A 185 -17.94 21.53 -11.80
CA LYS A 185 -16.68 21.79 -12.51
C LYS A 185 -15.36 21.49 -11.75
N GLY A 186 -14.87 20.25 -11.82
CA GLY A 186 -13.48 19.92 -11.51
C GLY A 186 -12.94 18.95 -12.56
N CYS A 187 -11.78 19.25 -13.15
CA CYS A 187 -11.08 18.29 -13.98
C CYS A 187 -10.70 17.11 -13.11
N LEU A 188 -11.27 15.94 -13.38
CA LEU A 188 -10.76 14.70 -12.83
C LEU A 188 -9.36 14.48 -13.40
N PHE A 189 -8.42 14.17 -12.51
CA PHE A 189 -7.01 14.00 -12.84
C PHE A 189 -6.36 15.27 -13.40
N PRO A 190 -6.34 16.38 -12.63
CA PRO A 190 -5.86 17.68 -13.12
C PRO A 190 -4.39 17.68 -13.56
N SER A 191 -3.59 16.71 -13.09
CA SER A 191 -2.15 16.62 -13.34
C SER A 191 -1.72 15.33 -14.07
N LEU A 192 -2.66 14.46 -14.46
CA LEU A 192 -2.33 13.14 -15.00
C LEU A 192 -1.73 13.25 -16.40
N LYS A 193 -0.61 12.57 -16.60
CA LYS A 193 0.01 12.44 -17.92
C LYS A 193 -0.52 11.18 -18.58
N VAL A 194 -1.12 11.32 -19.76
CA VAL A 194 -1.48 10.19 -20.62
C VAL A 194 -0.22 9.82 -21.41
N ASN A 195 0.28 8.60 -21.23
CA ASN A 195 1.36 8.03 -22.04
C ASN A 195 0.77 7.18 -23.15
#